data_AF-A0A9E2Q5G5-F1
#
_entry.id   AF-A0A9E2Q5G5-F1
#
_cell.length_a   1.000
_cell.length_b   1.000
_cell.length_c   1.000
_cell.angle_alpha   90.00
_cell.angle_beta   90.00
_cell.angle_gamma   90.00
#
_symmetry.space_group_name_H-M   'P 1'
#
loop_
_entity.id
_entity.type
_entity.pdbx_description
1 polymer ?
#
loop_
_entity_poly.entity_id
_entity_poly.type
_entity_poly.pdbx_seq_one_letter_code
_entity_poly.pdbx_strand_id
1 'polypeptide(L)'
;MQTEAQPYPHAQQGDESEDLKQRFRSAIRAERAKLSPRRRLLAGEGIAHVVRTVPAVQGARTVAAYVARHDEPPTGPLIEALAEAGVRVLLPVLGEGLSRCWAPYTGADELVVRAPGRPPEPPGPPLAADAVAEADVVVVPALAVDTSGARLGQGAGWYDRVLPLVNPDAMTI
;
A
#
# COMPACT_ATOMS: atom_id res chain seq x y z
N MET A 1 32.55 7.11 6.90
CA MET A 1 31.16 6.71 7.19
C MET A 1 30.87 5.48 6.36
N GLN A 2 30.88 4.29 6.99
CA GLN A 2 30.49 3.07 6.30
C GLN A 2 28.98 3.15 6.04
N THR A 3 28.59 3.26 4.78
CA THR A 3 27.22 2.99 4.34
C THR A 3 26.90 1.59 4.83
N GLU A 4 25.96 1.43 5.77
CA GLU A 4 25.47 0.10 6.12
C GLU A 4 25.08 -0.58 4.80
N ALA A 5 25.81 -1.63 4.43
CA ALA A 5 25.55 -2.37 3.21
C ALA A 5 24.08 -2.82 3.27
N GLN A 6 23.32 -2.43 2.24
CA GLN A 6 21.92 -2.77 2.13
C GLN A 6 21.78 -4.30 2.33
N PRO A 7 21.01 -4.79 3.32
CA PRO A 7 21.06 -6.19 3.77
C PRO A 7 20.39 -7.17 2.78
N TYR A 8 20.22 -6.76 1.53
CA TYR A 8 19.46 -7.47 0.51
C TYR A 8 20.39 -8.08 -0.55
N PRO A 9 19.95 -9.15 -1.23
CA PRO A 9 20.72 -9.79 -2.29
C PRO A 9 21.14 -8.79 -3.36
N HIS A 10 22.33 -8.96 -3.93
CA HIS A 10 22.72 -8.26 -5.15
C HIS A 10 22.35 -9.11 -6.36
N ALA A 11 21.93 -8.46 -7.45
CA ALA A 11 21.73 -9.12 -8.73
C ALA A 11 23.06 -9.71 -9.24
N GLN A 12 23.02 -10.94 -9.73
CA GLN A 12 24.17 -11.62 -10.32
C GLN A 12 23.98 -11.76 -11.84
N GLN A 13 25.08 -11.83 -12.58
CA GLN A 13 25.01 -12.11 -14.02
C GLN A 13 24.36 -13.47 -14.26
N GLY A 14 23.29 -13.49 -15.05
CA GLY A 14 22.52 -14.70 -15.38
C GLY A 14 21.27 -14.94 -14.53
N ASP A 15 20.97 -14.07 -13.55
CA ASP A 15 19.72 -14.17 -12.79
C ASP A 15 18.50 -13.97 -13.70
N GLU A 16 17.57 -14.94 -13.69
CA GLU A 16 16.24 -14.72 -14.26
C GLU A 16 15.46 -13.72 -13.41
N SER A 17 14.72 -12.80 -14.06
CA SER A 17 14.02 -11.70 -13.38
C SER A 17 13.07 -12.18 -12.28
N GLU A 18 12.36 -13.29 -12.49
CA GLU A 18 11.40 -13.78 -11.47
C GLU A 18 12.10 -14.40 -10.27
N ASP A 19 13.18 -15.15 -10.48
CA ASP A 19 13.97 -15.73 -9.40
C ASP A 19 14.63 -14.65 -8.53
N LEU A 20 15.15 -13.60 -9.18
CA LEU A 20 15.71 -12.45 -8.48
C LEU A 20 14.64 -11.74 -7.64
N LYS A 21 13.45 -11.47 -8.21
CA LYS A 21 12.33 -10.87 -7.46
C LYS A 21 11.95 -11.73 -6.26
N GLN A 22 11.90 -13.06 -6.40
CA GLN A 22 11.57 -13.95 -5.28
C GLN A 22 12.65 -13.94 -4.18
N ARG A 23 13.94 -13.89 -4.55
CA ARG A 23 15.05 -13.74 -3.60
C ARG A 23 14.94 -12.44 -2.83
N PHE A 24 14.67 -11.31 -3.51
CA PHE A 24 14.44 -10.02 -2.85
C PHE A 24 13.23 -10.05 -1.93
N ARG A 25 12.09 -10.57 -2.39
CA ARG A 25 10.87 -10.69 -1.55
C ARG A 25 11.15 -11.46 -0.27
N SER A 26 11.85 -12.59 -0.38
CA SER A 26 12.19 -13.45 0.76
C SER A 26 13.11 -12.74 1.74
N ALA A 27 14.18 -12.10 1.26
CA ALA A 27 15.13 -11.37 2.10
C ALA A 27 14.48 -10.17 2.83
N ILE A 28 13.68 -9.37 2.12
CA ILE A 28 13.00 -8.21 2.70
C ILE A 28 12.01 -8.65 3.78
N ARG A 29 11.23 -9.71 3.53
CA ARG A 29 10.31 -10.27 4.53
C ARG A 29 11.06 -10.76 5.77
N ALA A 30 12.19 -11.44 5.59
CA ALA A 30 13.01 -11.91 6.69
C ALA A 30 13.52 -10.75 7.56
N GLU A 31 13.98 -9.65 6.96
CA GLU A 31 14.39 -8.47 7.73
C GLU A 31 13.20 -7.76 8.42
N ARG A 32 12.06 -7.60 7.73
CA ARG A 32 10.85 -7.01 8.32
C ARG A 32 10.33 -7.81 9.51
N ALA A 33 10.43 -9.15 9.46
CA ALA A 33 10.02 -10.02 10.54
C ALA A 33 10.83 -9.80 11.84
N LYS A 34 12.06 -9.29 11.73
CA LYS A 34 12.90 -8.92 12.90
C LYS A 34 12.49 -7.61 13.55
N LEU A 35 11.65 -6.79 12.90
CA LEU A 35 11.21 -5.52 13.45
C LEU A 35 10.21 -5.74 14.59
N SER A 36 10.49 -5.11 15.73
CA SER A 36 9.56 -5.11 16.86
C SER A 36 8.24 -4.43 16.48
N PRO A 37 7.12 -4.81 17.13
CA PRO A 37 5.83 -4.15 16.92
C PRO A 37 5.92 -2.63 17.08
N ARG A 38 6.64 -2.14 18.10
CA ARG A 38 6.86 -0.69 18.31
C ARG A 38 7.54 -0.02 17.12
N ARG A 39 8.58 -0.63 16.54
CA ARG A 39 9.25 -0.06 15.35
C ARG A 39 8.33 0.00 14.14
N ARG A 40 7.48 -1.01 13.95
CA ARG A 40 6.47 -1.01 12.88
C ARG A 40 5.44 0.09 13.08
N LEU A 41 4.92 0.28 14.30
CA LEU A 41 3.99 1.36 14.63
C LEU A 41 4.62 2.74 14.33
N LEU A 42 5.84 2.99 14.84
CA LEU A 42 6.55 4.25 14.58
C LEU A 42 6.82 4.49 13.08
N ALA A 43 7.08 3.43 12.32
CA ALA A 43 7.23 3.54 10.87
C ALA A 43 5.91 3.96 10.19
N GLY A 44 4.77 3.40 10.62
CA GLY A 44 3.45 3.80 10.11
C GLY A 44 3.13 5.27 10.40
N GLU A 45 3.37 5.73 11.63
CA GLU A 45 3.25 7.15 12.01
C GLU A 45 4.15 8.05 11.17
N GLY A 46 5.41 7.66 10.98
CA GLY A 46 6.36 8.40 10.16
C GLY A 46 5.93 8.49 8.70
N ILE A 47 5.44 7.38 8.13
CA ILE A 47 4.89 7.36 6.77
C ILE A 47 3.68 8.29 6.68
N ALA A 48 2.73 8.19 7.62
CA ALA A 48 1.55 9.04 7.65
C ALA A 48 1.92 10.53 7.72
N HIS A 49 2.89 10.88 8.57
CA HIS A 49 3.39 12.24 8.69
C HIS A 49 3.96 12.74 7.35
N VAL A 50 4.90 12.00 6.76
CA VAL A 50 5.58 12.42 5.51
C VAL A 50 4.60 12.52 4.35
N VAL A 51 3.74 11.51 4.15
CA VAL A 51 2.78 11.49 3.02
C VAL A 51 1.85 12.71 3.08
N ARG A 52 1.40 13.11 4.26
CA ARG A 52 0.55 14.31 4.44
C ARG A 52 1.26 15.64 4.14
N THR A 53 2.58 15.66 4.08
CA THR A 53 3.34 16.85 3.65
C THR A 53 3.44 16.99 2.13
N VAL A 54 3.07 15.96 1.37
CA VAL A 54 3.15 16.00 -0.10
C VAL A 54 2.07 16.96 -0.63
N PRO A 55 2.42 17.96 -1.46
CA PRO A 55 1.45 18.96 -1.94
C PRO A 55 0.24 18.36 -2.66
N ALA A 56 0.45 17.30 -3.44
CA ALA A 56 -0.63 16.57 -4.10
C ALA A 56 -1.64 15.98 -3.11
N VAL A 57 -1.17 15.51 -1.94
CA VAL A 57 -2.04 14.97 -0.89
C VAL A 57 -2.80 16.09 -0.17
N GLN A 58 -2.15 17.22 0.08
CA GLN A 58 -2.80 18.36 0.75
C GLN A 58 -3.95 18.98 -0.07
N GLY A 59 -3.87 18.89 -1.39
CA GLY A 59 -4.92 19.34 -2.32
C GLY A 59 -5.90 18.25 -2.77
N ALA A 60 -5.72 17.01 -2.32
CA ALA A 60 -6.53 15.88 -2.76
C ALA A 60 -7.94 15.95 -2.18
N ARG A 61 -8.95 15.67 -3.00
CA ARG A 61 -10.34 15.45 -2.56
C ARG A 61 -10.61 13.97 -2.34
N THR A 62 -9.98 13.11 -3.13
CA THR A 62 -10.08 11.65 -3.02
C THR A 62 -8.70 11.02 -3.02
N VAL A 63 -8.46 10.12 -2.06
CA VAL A 63 -7.22 9.34 -1.97
C VAL A 63 -7.55 7.85 -1.95
N ALA A 64 -6.97 7.08 -2.86
CA ALA A 64 -6.99 5.62 -2.77
C ALA A 64 -5.83 5.16 -1.89
N ALA A 65 -6.12 4.40 -0.84
CA ALA A 65 -5.13 3.86 0.08
C ALA A 65 -5.33 2.35 0.26
N TYR A 66 -4.50 1.72 1.09
CA TYR A 66 -4.63 0.30 1.41
C TYR A 66 -4.63 0.09 2.90
N VAL A 67 -5.31 -0.95 3.37
CA VAL A 67 -5.20 -1.39 4.76
C VAL A 67 -4.03 -2.36 4.85
N ALA A 68 -3.05 -2.02 5.70
CA ALA A 68 -1.83 -2.77 5.87
C ALA A 68 -2.08 -4.20 6.37
N ARG A 69 -1.28 -5.15 5.88
CA ARG A 69 -1.18 -6.50 6.46
C ARG A 69 -0.33 -6.48 7.73
N HIS A 70 -0.38 -7.56 8.51
CA HIS A 70 0.34 -7.69 9.79
C HIS A 70 1.87 -7.48 9.72
N ASP A 71 2.45 -7.70 8.54
CA ASP A 71 3.88 -7.63 8.22
C ASP A 71 4.26 -6.31 7.54
N GLU A 72 3.31 -5.39 7.38
CA GLU A 72 3.49 -4.07 6.80
C GLU A 72 3.45 -2.98 7.88
N PRO A 73 4.06 -1.81 7.63
CA PRO A 73 3.79 -0.63 8.44
C PRO A 73 2.30 -0.31 8.42
N PRO A 74 1.67 -0.01 9.57
CA PRO A 74 0.24 0.26 9.62
C PRO A 74 -0.08 1.54 8.84
N THR A 75 -1.11 1.47 8.01
CA THR A 75 -1.63 2.61 7.24
C THR A 75 -2.82 3.30 7.92
N GLY A 76 -3.34 2.74 9.01
CA GLY A 76 -4.43 3.32 9.81
C GLY A 76 -4.22 4.80 10.14
N PRO A 77 -3.06 5.21 10.69
CA PRO A 77 -2.80 6.62 11.01
C PRO A 77 -2.92 7.56 9.79
N LEU A 78 -2.52 7.10 8.59
CA LEU A 78 -2.68 7.88 7.36
C LEU A 78 -4.15 7.95 6.93
N ILE A 79 -4.85 6.81 6.95
CA ILE A 79 -6.26 6.72 6.55
C ILE A 79 -7.14 7.61 7.44
N GLU A 80 -6.96 7.52 8.75
CA GLU A 80 -7.69 8.31 9.74
C GLU A 80 -7.41 9.80 9.55
N ALA A 81 -6.14 10.20 9.47
CA ALA A 81 -5.78 11.61 9.30
C ALA A 81 -6.26 12.23 7.97
N LEU A 82 -6.40 11.43 6.91
CA LEU A 82 -7.01 11.87 5.65
C LEU A 82 -8.53 12.04 5.79
N ALA A 83 -9.19 11.06 6.40
CA ALA A 83 -10.63 11.11 6.63
C ALA A 83 -11.04 12.28 7.54
N GLU A 84 -10.28 12.53 8.62
CA GLU A 84 -10.46 13.67 9.52
C GLU A 84 -10.27 15.03 8.81
N ALA A 85 -9.41 15.07 7.80
CA ALA A 85 -9.21 16.25 6.95
C ALA A 85 -10.33 16.44 5.91
N GLY A 86 -11.36 15.58 5.90
CA GLY A 86 -12.47 15.63 4.95
C GLY A 86 -12.15 15.05 3.57
N VAL A 87 -11.03 14.33 3.43
CA VAL A 87 -10.66 13.65 2.20
C VAL A 87 -11.43 12.33 2.09
N ARG A 88 -12.03 12.06 0.94
CA ARG A 88 -12.66 10.75 0.68
C ARG A 88 -11.57 9.70 0.48
N VAL A 89 -11.51 8.72 1.38
CA VAL A 89 -10.54 7.62 1.28
C VAL A 89 -11.19 6.39 0.65
N LEU A 90 -10.64 5.88 -0.45
CA LEU A 90 -11.04 4.61 -1.06
C LEU A 90 -10.10 3.50 -0.59
N LEU A 91 -10.66 2.39 -0.12
CA LEU A 91 -9.92 1.20 0.30
C LEU A 91 -10.27 -0.01 -0.58
N PRO A 92 -9.30 -0.89 -0.88
CA PRO A 92 -9.54 -2.07 -1.69
C PRO A 92 -10.46 -3.06 -0.96
N VAL A 93 -11.46 -3.56 -1.67
CA VAL A 93 -12.36 -4.63 -1.21
C VAL A 93 -12.42 -5.74 -2.25
N LEU A 94 -12.75 -6.96 -1.82
CA LEU A 94 -13.01 -8.06 -2.75
C LEU A 94 -14.51 -8.19 -3.00
N GLY A 95 -14.92 -7.90 -4.24
CA GLY A 95 -16.29 -8.09 -4.70
C GLY A 95 -16.60 -9.54 -5.08
N GLU A 96 -17.74 -9.75 -5.74
CA GLU A 96 -18.15 -11.06 -6.24
C GLU A 96 -17.09 -11.65 -7.18
N GLY A 97 -16.89 -12.97 -7.11
CA GLY A 97 -15.90 -13.67 -7.93
C GLY A 97 -14.45 -13.23 -7.68
N LEU A 98 -14.15 -12.62 -6.53
CA LEU A 98 -12.84 -12.03 -6.21
C LEU A 98 -12.47 -10.85 -7.12
N SER A 99 -13.47 -10.12 -7.61
CA SER A 99 -13.26 -8.86 -8.32
C SER A 99 -12.56 -7.84 -7.42
N ARG A 100 -11.62 -7.09 -8.03
CA ARG A 100 -10.80 -6.08 -7.32
C ARG A 100 -11.58 -4.77 -7.30
N CYS A 101 -12.25 -4.52 -6.19
CA CYS A 101 -13.19 -3.42 -6.04
C CYS A 101 -12.67 -2.39 -5.03
N TRP A 102 -13.43 -1.32 -4.86
CA TRP A 102 -13.16 -0.27 -3.89
C TRP A 102 -14.36 0.01 -3.01
N ALA A 103 -14.15 0.54 -1.82
CA ALA A 103 -15.21 1.08 -1.00
C ALA A 103 -14.72 2.33 -0.26
N PRO A 104 -15.59 3.33 -0.02
CA PRO A 104 -15.23 4.46 0.81
C PRO A 104 -15.01 4.01 2.24
N TYR A 105 -13.97 4.55 2.88
CA TYR A 105 -13.75 4.43 4.31
C TYR A 105 -14.71 5.35 5.06
N THR A 106 -15.41 4.78 6.05
CA THR A 106 -16.42 5.48 6.87
C THR A 106 -16.03 5.55 8.36
N GLY A 107 -15.05 4.76 8.79
CA GLY A 107 -14.54 4.76 10.17
C GLY A 107 -13.77 3.48 10.50
N ALA A 108 -12.87 3.54 11.48
CA ALA A 108 -12.03 2.41 11.86
C ALA A 108 -12.86 1.27 12.45
N ASP A 109 -13.85 1.61 13.26
CA ASP A 109 -14.74 0.66 13.95
C ASP A 109 -15.68 -0.10 12.99
N GLU A 110 -15.83 0.40 11.76
CA GLU A 110 -16.68 -0.23 10.75
C GLU A 110 -15.93 -1.27 9.90
N LEU A 111 -14.59 -1.28 9.93
CA LEU A 111 -13.80 -2.18 9.10
C LEU A 111 -13.97 -3.64 9.55
N VAL A 112 -14.26 -4.53 8.59
CA VAL A 112 -14.55 -5.95 8.86
C VAL A 112 -13.50 -6.86 8.25
N VAL A 113 -12.99 -7.81 9.04
CA VAL A 113 -12.14 -8.90 8.53
C VAL A 113 -13.02 -9.99 7.92
N ARG A 114 -13.04 -10.10 6.58
CA ARG A 114 -13.87 -11.11 5.90
C ARG A 114 -13.26 -12.52 5.85
N ALA A 115 -11.96 -12.66 6.06
CA ALA A 115 -11.29 -13.95 6.15
C ALA A 115 -9.99 -13.86 6.97
N PRO A 116 -9.56 -14.96 7.63
CA PRO A 116 -8.30 -14.99 8.36
C PRO A 116 -7.11 -14.54 7.49
N GLY A 117 -6.29 -13.64 8.03
CA GLY A 117 -5.10 -13.12 7.34
C GLY A 117 -5.39 -12.15 6.19
N ARG A 118 -6.62 -11.67 6.01
CA ARG A 118 -6.91 -10.53 5.13
C ARG A 118 -6.90 -9.22 5.92
N PRO A 119 -6.48 -8.10 5.29
CA PRO A 119 -6.75 -6.79 5.85
C PRO A 119 -8.25 -6.61 6.06
N PRO A 120 -8.66 -5.92 7.13
CA PRO A 120 -10.05 -5.54 7.28
C PRO A 120 -10.43 -4.54 6.18
N GLU A 121 -11.68 -4.60 5.74
CA GLU A 121 -12.16 -3.84 4.59
C GLU A 121 -13.50 -3.15 4.92
N PRO A 122 -13.84 -2.01 4.29
CA PRO A 122 -15.09 -1.30 4.60
C PRO A 122 -16.33 -2.16 4.35
N PRO A 123 -17.40 -1.95 5.14
CA PRO A 123 -18.68 -2.57 4.88
C PRO A 123 -19.40 -1.87 3.72
N GLY A 124 -20.47 -2.51 3.23
CA GLY A 124 -21.32 -1.94 2.18
C GLY A 124 -21.02 -2.47 0.77
N PRO A 125 -21.76 -1.96 -0.23
CA PRO A 125 -21.65 -2.43 -1.61
C PRO A 125 -20.33 -1.98 -2.23
N PRO A 126 -19.57 -2.90 -2.87
CA PRO A 126 -18.33 -2.55 -3.54
C PRO A 126 -18.59 -1.63 -4.74
N LEU A 127 -17.76 -0.61 -4.90
CA LEU A 127 -17.57 0.14 -6.13
C LEU A 127 -16.75 -0.70 -7.13
N ALA A 128 -16.94 -0.43 -8.41
CA ALA A 128 -16.20 -1.09 -9.48
C ALA A 128 -14.68 -0.80 -9.41
N ALA A 129 -13.90 -1.60 -10.13
CA ALA A 129 -12.43 -1.52 -10.10
C ALA A 129 -11.89 -0.17 -10.56
N ASP A 130 -12.60 0.47 -11.50
CA ASP A 130 -12.29 1.77 -12.10
C ASP A 130 -12.65 2.96 -11.21
N ALA A 131 -13.30 2.74 -10.06
CA ALA A 131 -13.53 3.80 -9.07
C ALA A 131 -12.21 4.40 -8.54
N VAL A 132 -11.07 3.69 -8.69
CA VAL A 132 -9.74 4.26 -8.41
C VAL A 132 -9.39 5.44 -9.31
N ALA A 133 -10.01 5.56 -10.49
CA ALA A 133 -9.84 6.71 -11.38
C ALA A 133 -10.40 8.02 -10.78
N GLU A 134 -11.24 7.93 -9.74
CA GLU A 134 -11.73 9.10 -9.00
C GLU A 134 -10.69 9.65 -8.01
N ALA A 135 -9.61 8.92 -7.75
CA ALA A 135 -8.58 9.33 -6.80
C ALA A 135 -7.62 10.35 -7.42
N ASP A 136 -7.34 11.43 -6.69
CA ASP A 136 -6.31 12.41 -7.03
C ASP A 136 -4.91 11.90 -6.62
N VAL A 137 -4.86 11.02 -5.61
CA VAL A 137 -3.64 10.35 -5.14
C VAL A 137 -3.91 8.88 -4.87
N VAL A 138 -2.96 8.01 -5.24
CA VAL A 138 -2.99 6.57 -4.96
C VAL A 138 -1.77 6.18 -4.14
N VAL A 139 -2.00 5.74 -2.89
CA VAL A 139 -0.97 5.19 -2.01
C VAL A 139 -0.89 3.67 -2.21
N VAL A 140 0.25 3.21 -2.72
CA VAL A 140 0.46 1.81 -3.14
C VAL A 140 1.34 1.04 -2.16
N PRO A 141 0.98 -0.19 -1.77
CA PRO A 141 1.85 -1.03 -0.96
C PRO A 141 3.07 -1.50 -1.74
N ALA A 142 4.22 -1.50 -1.09
CA ALA A 142 5.49 -1.98 -1.64
C ALA A 142 6.30 -2.78 -0.61
N LEU A 143 6.94 -3.85 -1.07
CA LEU A 143 8.02 -4.52 -0.32
C LEU A 143 9.32 -3.71 -0.45
N ALA A 144 9.62 -3.24 -1.65
CA ALA A 144 10.70 -2.32 -1.93
C ALA A 144 10.32 -1.38 -3.07
N VAL A 145 10.94 -0.21 -3.05
CA VAL A 145 10.94 0.77 -4.12
C VAL A 145 12.38 1.17 -4.39
N ASP A 146 12.74 1.41 -5.64
CA ASP A 146 14.03 2.00 -5.98
C ASP A 146 13.90 3.51 -6.25
N THR A 147 15.03 4.17 -6.52
CA THR A 147 15.07 5.61 -6.79
C THR A 147 14.47 6.01 -8.14
N SER A 148 14.21 5.05 -9.03
CA SER A 148 13.50 5.28 -10.30
C SER A 148 11.99 5.14 -10.16
N GLY A 149 11.50 4.72 -8.99
CA GLY A 149 10.08 4.44 -8.74
C GLY A 149 9.67 3.02 -9.10
N ALA A 150 10.61 2.13 -9.44
CA ALA A 150 10.28 0.73 -9.68
C ALA A 150 9.88 0.06 -8.36
N ARG A 151 8.74 -0.65 -8.38
CA ARG A 151 8.13 -1.25 -7.20
C ARG A 151 8.21 -2.76 -7.23
N LEU A 152 8.65 -3.35 -6.12
CA LEU A 152 8.49 -4.77 -5.84
C LEU A 152 7.27 -5.01 -4.95
N GLY A 153 6.21 -5.59 -5.51
CA GLY A 153 5.03 -6.01 -4.77
C GLY A 153 5.14 -7.42 -4.17
N GLN A 154 4.10 -7.85 -3.45
CA GLN A 154 4.02 -9.17 -2.79
C GLN A 154 3.96 -10.37 -3.77
N GLY A 155 3.65 -10.14 -5.06
CA GLY A 155 3.61 -11.18 -6.11
C GLY A 155 2.19 -11.59 -6.57
N ALA A 156 1.13 -11.17 -5.87
CA ALA A 156 -0.26 -11.50 -6.23
C ALA A 156 -0.86 -10.64 -7.37
N GLY A 157 -0.09 -9.70 -7.91
CA GLY A 157 -0.50 -8.85 -9.04
C GLY A 157 -1.76 -8.01 -8.80
N TRP A 158 -2.05 -7.62 -7.55
CA TRP A 158 -3.21 -6.75 -7.27
C TRP A 158 -3.05 -5.39 -7.91
N TYR A 159 -2.02 -4.68 -7.49
CA TYR A 159 -1.78 -3.32 -7.95
C TYR A 159 -1.32 -3.27 -9.41
N ASP A 160 -0.71 -4.33 -9.93
CA ASP A 160 -0.34 -4.41 -11.36
C ASP A 160 -1.58 -4.41 -12.27
N ARG A 161 -2.75 -4.83 -11.76
CA ARG A 161 -4.04 -4.78 -12.48
C ARG A 161 -4.87 -3.54 -12.20
N VAL A 162 -4.58 -2.85 -11.09
CA VAL A 162 -5.31 -1.64 -10.65
C VAL A 162 -4.65 -0.38 -11.17
N LEU A 163 -3.30 -0.32 -11.19
CA LEU A 163 -2.55 0.85 -11.63
C LEU A 163 -2.90 1.31 -13.06
N PRO A 164 -3.18 0.41 -14.03
CA PRO A 164 -3.66 0.83 -15.35
C PRO A 164 -5.03 1.52 -15.37
N LEU A 165 -5.81 1.40 -14.28
CA LEU A 165 -7.13 2.03 -14.12
C LEU A 165 -7.06 3.38 -13.39
N VAL A 166 -5.89 3.73 -12.85
CA VAL A 166 -5.69 4.99 -12.13
C VAL A 166 -5.77 6.14 -13.12
N ASN A 167 -6.33 7.27 -12.67
CA ASN A 167 -6.32 8.50 -13.44
C ASN A 167 -4.86 8.86 -13.82
N PRO A 168 -4.52 9.04 -15.10
CA PRO A 168 -3.16 9.39 -15.52
C PRO A 168 -2.58 10.65 -14.86
N ASP A 169 -3.44 11.57 -14.43
CA ASP A 169 -3.04 12.81 -13.75
C ASP A 169 -2.89 12.64 -12.23
N ALA A 170 -3.29 11.49 -11.67
CA ALA A 170 -3.19 11.22 -10.24
C ALA A 170 -1.75 10.94 -9.82
N MET A 171 -1.37 11.45 -8.64
CA MET A 171 -0.07 11.15 -8.05
C MET A 171 -0.07 9.74 -7.47
N THR A 172 0.92 8.92 -7.81
CA THR A 172 1.11 7.60 -7.19
C THR A 172 2.28 7.67 -6.20
N ILE A 173 2.04 7.24 -4.96
CA ILE A 173 2.99 7.28 -3.84
C ILE A 173 3.23 5.88 -3.29
#